data_AF-A0A1S8WR64-F1
#
_entry.id   AF-A0A1S8WR64-F1
#
_cell.length_a   1.000
_cell.length_b   1.000
_cell.length_c   1.000
_cell.angle_alpha   90.00
_cell.angle_beta   90.00
_cell.angle_gamma   90.00
#
_symmetry.space_group_name_H-M   'P 1'
#
loop_
_entity.id
_entity.type
_entity.pdbx_description
1 polymer ?
#
loop_
_entity_poly.entity_id
_entity_poly.type
_entity_poly.pdbx_seq_one_letter_code
_entity_poly.pdbx_strand_id
1 'polypeptide(L)'
;MITRELATEVVYCLSPTRSLNQALKTFSANRSTEHFLVVIITPVPTDSSPTEPDNILAKLDSTIEGKPSHNDLSPLLEGKERILKLYGITSMELDAANASALPHQTIVDSILSRMSARELCRV
;
A
#
# COMPACT_ATOMS: atom_id res chain seq x y z
N MET A 1 6.74 16.06 5.17
CA MET A 1 5.41 15.63 4.70
C MET A 1 5.09 16.44 3.46
N ILE A 2 4.72 15.80 2.36
CA ILE A 2 4.38 16.45 1.09
C ILE A 2 2.90 16.79 1.02
N THR A 3 2.05 15.91 1.54
CA THR A 3 0.60 16.06 1.60
C THR A 3 0.15 16.70 2.91
N ARG A 4 -1.13 17.11 2.98
CA ARG A 4 -1.72 17.78 4.14
C ARG A 4 -2.07 16.82 5.29
N GLU A 5 -2.42 15.59 4.96
CA GLU A 5 -2.92 14.59 5.92
C GLU A 5 -2.06 13.33 5.90
N LEU A 6 -1.92 12.67 7.05
CA LEU A 6 -1.13 11.44 7.16
C LEU A 6 -1.68 10.33 6.25
N ALA A 7 -2.99 10.21 6.12
CA ALA A 7 -3.62 9.21 5.26
C ALA A 7 -3.19 9.38 3.79
N THR A 8 -3.22 10.61 3.28
CA THR A 8 -2.76 10.92 1.92
C THR A 8 -1.24 10.79 1.78
N GLU A 9 -0.48 11.01 2.86
CA GLU A 9 0.97 10.85 2.86
C GLU A 9 1.36 9.38 2.74
N VAL A 10 0.65 8.47 3.44
CA VAL A 10 0.86 7.03 3.32
C VAL A 10 0.63 6.58 1.88
N VAL A 11 -0.47 7.01 1.26
CA VAL A 11 -0.77 6.68 -0.14
C VAL A 11 0.27 7.27 -1.10
N TYR A 12 0.66 8.53 -0.89
CA TYR A 12 1.74 9.18 -1.63
C TYR A 12 3.04 8.36 -1.51
N CYS A 13 3.34 7.86 -0.32
CA CYS A 13 4.53 7.11 -0.03
C CYS A 13 4.61 5.75 -0.70
N LEU A 14 3.49 5.17 -1.13
CA LEU A 14 3.50 3.93 -1.92
C LEU A 14 4.02 4.15 -3.35
N SER A 15 3.85 5.34 -3.94
CA SER A 15 4.15 5.57 -5.35
C SER A 15 5.65 5.56 -5.68
N PRO A 16 6.13 4.88 -6.74
CA PRO A 16 7.52 5.02 -7.17
C PRO A 16 7.85 6.40 -7.74
N THR A 17 6.84 7.25 -7.97
CA THR A 17 6.99 8.61 -8.52
C THR A 17 6.54 9.67 -7.51
N ARG A 18 6.93 10.92 -7.75
CA ARG A 18 6.52 12.09 -6.95
C ARG A 18 5.17 12.70 -7.36
N SER A 19 4.43 12.06 -8.26
CA SER A 19 3.13 12.58 -8.69
C SER A 19 2.05 12.16 -7.68
N LEU A 20 1.59 13.11 -6.86
CA LEU A 20 0.48 12.87 -5.92
C LEU A 20 -0.78 12.38 -6.64
N ASN A 21 -1.12 12.99 -7.78
CA ASN A 21 -2.28 12.58 -8.56
C ASN A 21 -2.14 11.14 -9.08
N GLN A 22 -0.94 10.74 -9.51
CA GLN A 22 -0.69 9.36 -9.92
C GLN A 22 -0.76 8.40 -8.74
N ALA A 23 -0.23 8.79 -7.58
CA ALA A 23 -0.30 7.99 -6.35
C ALA A 23 -1.75 7.73 -5.95
N LEU A 24 -2.55 8.79 -5.82
CA LEU A 24 -3.97 8.69 -5.46
C LEU A 24 -4.76 7.88 -6.49
N LYS A 25 -4.52 8.09 -7.80
CA LYS A 25 -5.21 7.33 -8.86
C LYS A 25 -4.87 5.83 -8.83
N THR A 26 -3.68 5.47 -8.35
CA THR A 26 -3.17 4.10 -8.44
C THR A 26 -3.40 3.29 -7.17
N PHE A 27 -3.23 3.90 -6.01
CA PHE A 27 -3.23 3.21 -4.71
C PHE A 27 -4.46 3.53 -3.85
N SER A 28 -5.31 4.50 -4.22
CA SER A 28 -6.58 4.72 -3.54
C SER A 28 -7.70 3.88 -4.13
N ALA A 29 -8.70 3.56 -3.31
CA ALA A 29 -9.96 2.99 -3.78
C ALA A 29 -10.68 3.98 -4.72
N ASN A 30 -11.35 3.43 -5.73
CA ASN A 30 -12.19 4.16 -6.67
C ASN A 30 -13.53 3.43 -6.84
N ARG A 31 -14.41 3.95 -7.72
CA ARG A 31 -15.77 3.41 -7.90
C ARG A 31 -15.83 1.96 -8.39
N SER A 32 -14.77 1.45 -9.03
CA SER A 32 -14.69 0.06 -9.50
C SER A 32 -13.86 -0.83 -8.57
N THR A 33 -13.52 -0.37 -7.36
CA THR A 33 -12.73 -1.16 -6.41
C THR A 33 -13.62 -2.15 -5.68
N GLU A 34 -13.42 -3.44 -5.93
CA GLU A 34 -14.14 -4.54 -5.25
C GLU A 34 -13.44 -5.01 -3.97
N HIS A 35 -12.10 -4.86 -3.92
CA HIS A 35 -11.27 -5.24 -2.79
C HIS A 35 -10.33 -4.11 -2.41
N PHE A 36 -10.23 -3.80 -1.12
CA PHE A 36 -9.32 -2.77 -0.63
C PHE A 36 -8.82 -3.09 0.79
N LEU A 37 -7.67 -2.50 1.12
CA LEU A 37 -7.09 -2.54 2.46
C LEU A 37 -7.41 -1.24 3.18
N VAL A 38 -7.93 -1.36 4.40
CA VAL A 38 -8.10 -0.22 5.30
C VAL A 38 -6.94 -0.18 6.27
N VAL A 39 -6.22 0.94 6.31
CA VAL A 39 -5.10 1.17 7.23
C VAL A 39 -5.46 2.32 8.16
N ILE A 40 -5.42 2.06 9.46
CA ILE A 40 -5.71 3.05 10.50
C ILE A 40 -4.47 3.25 11.34
N ILE A 41 -4.02 4.50 11.41
CA ILE A 41 -2.88 4.90 12.23
C ILE A 41 -3.42 5.72 13.38
N THR A 42 -3.43 5.13 14.57
CA THR A 42 -3.83 5.81 15.80
C THR A 42 -2.56 6.24 16.54
N PRO A 43 -2.29 7.54 16.69
CA PRO A 43 -1.22 7.99 17.56
C PRO A 43 -1.56 7.56 18.99
N VAL A 44 -0.67 6.80 19.62
CA VAL A 44 -0.83 6.40 21.02
C VAL A 44 -0.34 7.56 21.89
N PRO A 45 -1.22 8.25 22.65
CA PRO A 45 -0.76 9.23 23.62
C PRO A 45 0.00 8.50 24.73
N THR A 46 1.08 9.09 25.23
CA THR A 46 1.90 8.51 26.31
C THR A 46 1.11 8.20 27.58
N ASP A 47 -0.05 8.84 27.77
CA ASP A 47 -0.84 8.80 29.00
C ASP A 47 -2.27 8.23 28.82
N SER A 48 -2.61 7.68 27.65
CA SER A 48 -3.98 7.20 27.37
C SER A 48 -4.04 5.69 27.19
N SER A 49 -5.08 5.08 27.74
CA SER A 49 -5.50 3.73 27.34
C SER A 49 -5.75 3.71 25.83
N PRO A 50 -5.34 2.65 25.12
CA PRO A 50 -5.54 2.55 23.68
C PRO A 50 -7.03 2.73 23.35
N THR A 51 -7.32 3.47 22.27
CA THR A 51 -8.68 3.54 21.73
C THR A 51 -9.16 2.12 21.46
N GLU A 52 -10.30 1.74 22.06
CA GLU A 52 -10.81 0.38 21.96
C GLU A 52 -11.00 -0.01 20.48
N PRO A 53 -10.36 -1.10 20.02
CA PRO A 53 -10.47 -1.59 18.65
C PRO A 53 -11.92 -1.73 18.16
N ASP A 54 -12.83 -2.04 19.09
CA ASP A 54 -14.26 -2.26 18.81
C ASP A 54 -14.97 -1.01 18.28
N ASN A 55 -14.63 0.18 18.80
CA ASN A 55 -15.20 1.44 18.32
C ASN A 55 -14.73 1.78 16.89
N ILE A 56 -13.52 1.37 16.54
CA ILE A 56 -12.97 1.56 15.20
C ILE A 56 -13.65 0.61 14.22
N LEU A 57 -13.80 -0.66 14.59
CA LEU A 57 -14.50 -1.66 13.79
C LEU A 57 -15.96 -1.26 13.53
N ALA A 58 -16.69 -0.84 14.56
CA ALA A 58 -18.07 -0.39 14.40
C ALA A 58 -18.23 0.80 13.43
N LYS A 59 -17.28 1.76 13.46
CA LYS A 59 -17.26 2.87 12.49
C LYS A 59 -16.97 2.39 11.07
N LEU A 60 -16.05 1.45 10.90
CA LEU A 60 -15.76 0.87 9.60
C LEU A 60 -16.97 0.15 9.02
N ASP A 61 -17.64 -0.68 9.83
CA ASP A 61 -18.85 -1.40 9.43
C ASP A 61 -19.99 -0.46 9.01
N SER A 62 -20.10 0.72 9.66
CA SER A 62 -21.09 1.73 9.25
C SER A 62 -20.71 2.54 8.00
N THR A 63 -19.43 2.57 7.63
CA THR A 63 -18.91 3.40 6.53
C THR A 63 -18.70 2.57 5.26
N ILE A 64 -18.38 1.30 5.40
CA ILE A 64 -17.98 0.39 4.31
C ILE A 64 -19.07 -0.64 4.11
N GLU A 65 -19.68 -0.63 2.93
CA GLU A 65 -20.53 -1.73 2.49
C GLU A 65 -19.64 -2.84 1.92
N GLY A 66 -19.27 -3.81 2.76
CA GLY A 66 -18.37 -4.90 2.38
C GLY A 66 -18.29 -6.00 3.44
N LYS A 67 -17.56 -7.06 3.11
CA LYS A 67 -17.27 -8.16 4.06
C LYS A 67 -15.77 -8.18 4.35
N PRO A 68 -15.35 -8.13 5.63
CA PRO A 68 -13.96 -8.35 5.99
C PRO A 68 -13.47 -9.71 5.48
N SER A 69 -12.42 -9.72 4.66
CA SER A 69 -11.71 -10.95 4.28
C SER A 69 -10.47 -11.08 5.15
N HIS A 70 -10.50 -12.03 6.08
CA HIS A 70 -9.36 -12.26 6.98
C HIS A 70 -8.35 -13.27 6.42
N ASN A 71 -8.73 -14.13 5.47
CA ASN A 71 -7.96 -15.32 5.14
C ASN A 71 -7.71 -15.57 3.64
N ASP A 72 -8.45 -14.90 2.74
CA ASP A 72 -8.26 -15.10 1.30
C ASP A 72 -7.76 -13.81 0.64
N LEU A 73 -6.47 -13.81 0.30
CA LEU A 73 -5.78 -12.75 -0.43
C LEU A 73 -5.57 -13.10 -1.91
N SER A 74 -6.07 -14.25 -2.37
CA SER A 74 -5.99 -14.68 -3.78
C SER A 74 -6.51 -13.62 -4.74
N PRO A 75 -7.62 -12.91 -4.45
CA PRO A 75 -8.11 -11.82 -5.32
C PRO A 75 -7.12 -10.66 -5.46
N LEU A 76 -6.20 -10.47 -4.51
CA LEU A 76 -5.18 -9.41 -4.58
C LEU A 76 -4.02 -9.73 -5.54
N LEU A 77 -3.95 -10.97 -6.05
CA LEU A 77 -3.01 -11.32 -7.11
C LEU A 77 -3.42 -10.68 -8.45
N GLU A 78 -4.70 -10.32 -8.61
CA GLU A 78 -5.19 -9.57 -9.76
C GLU A 78 -4.58 -8.16 -9.74
N GLY A 79 -3.63 -7.93 -10.65
CA GLY A 79 -2.92 -6.66 -10.75
C GLY A 79 -1.44 -6.72 -10.37
N LYS A 80 -0.91 -7.87 -9.94
CA LYS A 80 0.52 -8.06 -9.66
C LYS A 80 1.41 -7.55 -10.80
N GLU A 81 1.15 -7.97 -12.03
CA GLU A 81 1.94 -7.55 -13.21
C GLU A 81 1.91 -6.03 -13.44
N ARG A 82 0.73 -5.42 -13.29
CA ARG A 82 0.56 -3.97 -13.43
C ARG A 82 1.37 -3.21 -12.37
N ILE A 83 1.39 -3.71 -11.13
CA ILE A 83 2.15 -3.11 -10.04
C ILE A 83 3.66 -3.30 -10.26
N LEU A 84 4.12 -4.49 -10.65
CA LEU A 84 5.54 -4.71 -10.99
C LEU A 84 6.00 -3.76 -12.09
N LYS A 85 5.19 -3.60 -13.15
CA LYS A 85 5.46 -2.63 -14.23
C LYS A 85 5.47 -1.18 -13.73
N LEU A 86 4.58 -0.81 -12.82
CA LEU A 86 4.56 0.52 -12.21
C LEU A 86 5.86 0.83 -11.46
N TYR A 87 6.42 -0.14 -10.73
CA TYR A 87 7.71 -0.02 -10.06
C TYR A 87 8.91 -0.19 -11.00
N GLY A 88 8.68 -0.46 -12.29
CA GLY A 88 9.74 -0.67 -13.28
C GLY A 88 10.50 -1.98 -13.08
N ILE A 89 9.89 -2.96 -12.40
CA ILE A 89 10.45 -4.30 -12.23
C ILE A 89 10.30 -5.03 -13.56
N THR A 90 11.43 -5.38 -14.16
CA THR A 90 11.49 -6.01 -15.49
C THR A 90 11.22 -7.51 -15.39
N SER A 91 10.92 -8.16 -16.52
CA SER A 91 10.80 -9.63 -16.56
C SER A 91 12.10 -10.31 -16.12
N MET A 92 13.25 -9.80 -16.54
CA MET A 92 14.56 -10.32 -16.14
C MET A 92 14.79 -10.23 -14.62
N GLU A 93 14.38 -9.12 -14.00
CA GLU A 93 14.46 -8.94 -12.55
C GLU A 93 13.48 -9.88 -11.82
N LEU A 94 12.27 -10.04 -12.36
CA LEU A 94 11.28 -10.97 -11.82
C LEU A 94 11.76 -12.43 -11.91
N ASP A 95 12.37 -12.82 -13.02
CA ASP A 95 12.93 -14.17 -13.22
C ASP A 95 14.09 -14.42 -12.23
N ALA A 96 14.97 -13.43 -12.04
CA ALA A 96 16.04 -13.50 -11.06
C ALA A 96 15.50 -13.60 -9.61
N ALA A 97 14.45 -12.86 -9.29
CA ALA A 97 13.79 -12.94 -7.99
C ALA A 97 13.13 -14.31 -7.78
N ASN A 98 12.44 -14.86 -8.78
CA ASN A 98 11.81 -16.18 -8.72
C ASN A 98 12.83 -17.32 -8.56
N ALA A 99 14.06 -17.14 -9.06
CA ALA A 99 15.16 -18.07 -8.87
C ALA A 99 15.90 -17.91 -7.53
N SER A 100 15.55 -16.90 -6.72
CA SER A 100 16.18 -16.64 -5.43
C SER A 100 15.67 -17.60 -4.34
N ALA A 101 16.42 -17.71 -3.23
CA ALA A 101 15.99 -18.50 -2.08
C ALA A 101 14.73 -17.94 -1.39
N LEU A 102 14.43 -16.66 -1.57
CA LEU A 102 13.30 -15.95 -0.95
C LEU A 102 12.60 -15.04 -1.98
N PRO A 103 11.86 -15.59 -2.95
CA PRO A 103 11.32 -14.80 -4.07
C PRO A 103 10.43 -13.63 -3.65
N HIS A 104 9.56 -13.86 -2.66
CA HIS A 104 8.66 -12.83 -2.15
C HIS A 104 9.43 -11.68 -1.51
N GLN A 105 10.44 -11.97 -0.69
CA GLN A 105 11.26 -10.94 -0.05
C GLN A 105 12.03 -10.14 -1.08
N THR A 106 12.63 -10.80 -2.08
CA THR A 106 13.38 -10.12 -3.14
C THR A 106 12.52 -9.11 -3.90
N ILE A 107 11.27 -9.46 -4.24
CA ILE A 107 10.33 -8.53 -4.90
C ILE A 107 9.95 -7.37 -3.99
N VAL A 108 9.69 -7.63 -2.70
CA VAL A 108 9.40 -6.58 -1.72
C VAL A 108 10.57 -5.61 -1.61
N ASP A 109 11.81 -6.11 -1.54
CA ASP A 109 13.01 -5.29 -1.47
C ASP A 109 13.20 -4.43 -2.72
N SER A 110 12.91 -4.96 -3.91
CA SER A 110 12.88 -4.18 -5.16
C SER A 110 11.86 -3.04 -5.10
N ILE A 111 10.64 -3.32 -4.64
CA ILE A 111 9.58 -2.30 -4.48
C ILE A 111 10.03 -1.22 -3.49
N LEU A 112 10.51 -1.61 -2.31
CA LEU A 112 10.97 -0.69 -1.26
C LEU A 112 12.15 0.15 -1.73
N SER A 113 13.06 -0.43 -2.51
CA SER A 113 14.19 0.29 -3.12
C SER A 113 13.71 1.40 -4.05
N ARG A 114 12.67 1.15 -4.86
CA ARG A 114 12.10 2.17 -5.76
C ARG A 114 11.30 3.24 -5.03
N MET A 115 10.55 2.85 -3.99
CA MET A 115 9.89 3.80 -3.08
C MET A 115 10.91 4.75 -2.43
N SER A 116 12.07 4.22 -2.04
CA SER A 116 13.13 4.99 -1.37
C SER A 116 13.96 5.83 -2.34
N ALA A 117 14.32 5.28 -3.50
CA ALA A 117 15.15 5.96 -4.49
C ALA A 117 14.53 7.27 -5.01
N ARG A 118 13.20 7.35 -5.09
CA ARG A 118 12.51 8.59 -5.47
C ARG A 118 12.86 9.75 -4.53
N GLU A 119 13.18 9.48 -3.26
CA GLU A 119 13.55 10.51 -2.28
C GLU A 119 15.00 10.97 -2.43
N LEU A 120 15.86 10.11 -2.98
CA LEU A 120 17.29 10.39 -3.17
C LEU A 120 17.56 11.28 -4.39
N CYS A 121 16.78 11.15 -5.47
CA CYS A 121 16.93 11.97 -6.68
C CYS A 121 16.26 13.35 -6.55
N ARG A 122 16.53 14.10 -5.48
CA ARG A 122 16.12 15.52 -5.33
C ARG A 122 17.05 16.40 -6.15
N VAL A 123 16.86 16.40 -7.47
CA VAL A 123 17.39 17.45 -8.36
C VAL A 123 16.28 18.47 -8.58
#